data_AF-A0AAJ2YUC9-F1
#
_entry.id   AF-A0AAJ2YUC9-F1
#
_cell.length_a   1.000
_cell.length_b   1.000
_cell.length_c   1.000
_cell.angle_alpha   90.00
_cell.angle_beta   90.00
_cell.angle_gamma   90.00
#
_symmetry.space_group_name_H-M   'P 1'
#
loop_
_entity.id
_entity.type
_entity.pdbx_description
1 polymer ?
#
loop_
_entity_poly.entity_id
_entity_poly.type
_entity_poly.pdbx_seq_one_letter_code
_entity_poly.pdbx_strand_id
1 'polypeptide(L)'
;MRRILARNILLCLSVGTILAGCQNTTNVVDQVRIAQNTLEQKANNATLHCSGVENCEFARINDIEVINASSHRISRQAMERGIVRLQGSVFSRKQQVYLSVPAKEYEIVIRFYPISLDRAETFHVIHEFKPYLRYTFKMYRDRTSRSGSLLTVSAPDPLCVDLQQEQQTIRRFCRSYDVSKGLGEFIEKKI
;
A
#
# COMPACT_ATOMS: atom_id res chain seq x y z
N MET A 1 -73.69 15.08 9.31
CA MET A 1 -74.00 15.77 8.02
C MET A 1 -72.77 16.60 7.67
N ARG A 2 -71.96 16.35 6.64
CA ARG A 2 -72.18 16.13 5.20
C ARG A 2 -71.07 15.22 4.67
N ARG A 3 -71.45 14.26 3.81
CA ARG A 3 -70.55 13.58 2.85
C ARG A 3 -70.22 14.55 1.71
N ILE A 4 -69.11 14.33 0.98
CA ILE A 4 -69.05 14.24 -0.50
C ILE A 4 -67.59 14.03 -0.98
N LEU A 5 -67.39 12.88 -1.64
CA LEU A 5 -66.59 12.56 -2.84
C LEU A 5 -65.21 13.22 -3.07
N ALA A 6 -64.12 12.45 -3.10
CA ALA A 6 -63.62 11.59 -4.19
C ALA A 6 -62.85 12.36 -5.29
N ARG A 7 -61.54 12.11 -5.38
CA ARG A 7 -60.84 11.95 -6.66
C ARG A 7 -59.45 11.33 -6.47
N ASN A 8 -59.36 10.04 -6.81
CA ASN A 8 -58.11 9.36 -7.13
C ASN A 8 -57.52 10.01 -8.39
N ILE A 9 -56.29 10.52 -8.30
CA ILE A 9 -55.42 10.70 -9.46
C ILE A 9 -54.13 9.95 -9.16
N LEU A 10 -54.05 8.78 -9.78
CA LEU A 10 -52.87 7.96 -9.91
C LEU A 10 -51.86 8.75 -10.75
N LEU A 11 -50.78 9.23 -10.14
CA LEU A 11 -49.63 9.83 -10.83
C LEU A 11 -48.46 8.85 -10.73
N CYS A 12 -48.52 7.80 -11.55
CA CYS A 12 -47.35 7.05 -11.97
C CYS A 12 -46.62 7.90 -13.01
N LEU A 13 -45.53 8.56 -12.62
CA LEU A 13 -44.57 9.15 -13.56
C LEU A 13 -43.16 8.94 -13.02
N SER A 14 -42.52 7.90 -13.58
CA SER A 14 -41.09 7.77 -13.83
C SER A 14 -40.13 7.99 -12.65
N VAL A 15 -39.97 6.97 -11.79
CA VAL A 15 -38.67 6.70 -11.14
C VAL A 15 -37.97 5.64 -11.98
N GLY A 16 -37.28 6.06 -13.02
CA GLY A 16 -36.61 5.13 -13.92
C GLY A 16 -35.62 5.87 -14.79
N THR A 17 -34.34 5.52 -14.63
CA THR A 17 -33.16 6.12 -15.26
C THR A 17 -32.82 7.48 -14.64
N ILE A 18 -31.69 7.68 -13.96
CA ILE A 18 -30.33 7.54 -14.45
C ILE A 18 -29.42 7.06 -13.30
N LEU A 19 -29.11 5.76 -13.23
CA LEU A 19 -27.88 5.27 -12.58
C LEU A 19 -26.88 4.97 -13.70
N ALA A 20 -26.49 6.02 -14.42
CA ALA A 20 -25.39 5.93 -15.38
C ALA A 20 -24.08 5.84 -14.59
N GLY A 21 -23.60 4.61 -14.43
CA GLY A 21 -22.18 4.23 -14.35
C GLY A 21 -21.28 5.05 -13.44
N CYS A 22 -21.27 4.74 -12.14
CA CYS A 22 -20.09 5.02 -11.31
C CYS A 22 -19.29 3.73 -11.11
N GLN A 23 -18.44 3.37 -12.07
CA GLN A 23 -17.44 2.31 -11.89
C GLN A 23 -16.43 2.62 -10.76
N ASN A 24 -16.40 3.87 -10.26
CA ASN A 24 -15.56 4.31 -9.14
C ASN A 24 -16.19 4.19 -7.75
N THR A 25 -17.48 3.83 -7.62
CA THR A 25 -18.16 3.80 -6.31
C THR A 25 -17.57 2.80 -5.34
N THR A 26 -17.14 1.64 -5.84
CA THR A 26 -16.60 0.57 -4.99
C THR A 26 -15.33 1.01 -4.26
N ASN A 27 -14.44 1.76 -4.91
CA ASN A 27 -13.21 2.27 -4.27
C ASN A 27 -13.52 3.27 -3.15
N VAL A 28 -14.51 4.15 -3.36
CA VAL A 28 -14.90 5.15 -2.35
C VAL A 28 -15.55 4.48 -1.14
N VAL A 29 -16.39 3.46 -1.35
CA VAL A 29 -17.01 2.69 -0.26
C VAL A 29 -15.96 1.99 0.60
N ASP A 30 -14.97 1.35 -0.03
CA ASP A 30 -13.87 0.69 0.68
C ASP A 30 -13.05 1.69 1.50
N GLN A 31 -12.76 2.88 0.94
CA GLN A 31 -12.01 3.92 1.64
C GLN A 31 -12.78 4.51 2.83
N VAL A 32 -14.09 4.75 2.69
CA VAL A 32 -14.93 5.24 3.79
C VAL A 32 -14.99 4.22 4.92
N ARG A 33 -15.11 2.93 4.60
CA ARG A 33 -15.11 1.84 5.58
C ARG A 33 -13.78 1.77 6.35
N ILE A 34 -12.64 1.95 5.68
CA ILE A 34 -11.33 2.02 6.34
C ILE A 34 -11.25 3.25 7.26
N ALA A 35 -11.71 4.41 6.80
CA ALA A 35 -11.73 5.64 7.59
C ALA A 35 -12.60 5.51 8.84
N GLN A 36 -13.77 4.87 8.74
CA GLN A 36 -14.65 4.60 9.88
C GLN A 36 -14.02 3.63 10.89
N ASN A 37 -13.34 2.58 10.42
CA ASN A 37 -12.59 1.64 11.26
C ASN A 37 -11.33 2.27 11.90
N THR A 38 -10.94 3.49 11.52
CA THR A 38 -9.78 4.19 12.08
C THR A 38 -10.07 4.78 13.47
N LEU A 39 -11.33 4.77 13.93
CA LEU A 39 -11.76 5.41 15.17
C LEU A 39 -11.74 4.50 16.42
N GLU A 40 -11.48 3.20 16.29
CA GLU A 40 -11.41 2.31 17.45
C GLU A 40 -10.13 1.43 17.44
N GLN A 41 -9.30 1.62 18.47
CA GLN A 41 -8.13 0.81 18.87
C GLN A 41 -6.85 0.94 17.98
N LYS A 42 -5.62 0.99 18.53
CA LYS A 42 -5.11 0.48 19.82
C LYS A 42 -3.80 1.19 20.15
N ALA A 43 -3.62 1.59 21.41
CA ALA A 43 -2.45 2.33 21.88
C ALA A 43 -1.10 1.66 21.48
N ASN A 44 -1.00 0.33 21.37
CA ASN A 44 0.30 -0.36 21.22
C ASN A 44 0.68 -0.76 19.78
N ASN A 45 0.11 -0.16 18.73
CA ASN A 45 0.39 -0.61 17.35
C ASN A 45 1.69 0.02 16.80
N ALA A 46 2.38 -0.73 15.94
CA ALA A 46 3.40 -0.21 15.04
C ALA A 46 2.73 0.27 13.74
N THR A 47 3.31 1.29 13.10
CA THR A 47 2.85 1.78 11.79
C THR A 47 3.89 1.49 10.72
N LEU A 48 3.47 0.89 9.60
CA LEU A 48 4.36 0.49 8.51
C LEU A 48 4.03 1.31 7.26
N HIS A 49 5.05 1.99 6.75
CA HIS A 49 4.98 2.83 5.56
C HIS A 49 5.98 2.35 4.51
N CYS A 50 5.71 2.66 3.24
CA CYS A 50 6.66 2.46 2.16
C CYS A 50 6.89 3.79 1.44
N SER A 51 8.10 4.01 0.90
CA SER A 51 8.47 5.27 0.23
C SER A 51 9.69 5.11 -0.68
N GLY A 52 10.11 6.21 -1.30
CA GLY A 52 11.36 6.31 -2.07
C GLY A 52 11.21 6.07 -3.58
N VAL A 53 10.02 5.69 -4.02
CA VAL A 53 9.61 5.51 -5.41
C VAL A 53 8.27 6.20 -5.65
N GLU A 54 7.81 6.23 -6.90
CA GLU A 54 6.54 6.88 -7.26
C GLU A 54 5.35 6.24 -6.54
N ASN A 55 5.23 4.92 -6.58
CA ASN A 55 4.18 4.17 -5.89
C ASN A 55 4.76 2.94 -5.19
N CYS A 56 4.15 2.56 -4.07
CA CYS A 56 4.49 1.33 -3.37
C CYS A 56 3.25 0.79 -2.67
N GLU A 57 3.18 -0.53 -2.55
CA GLU A 57 2.04 -1.25 -2.00
C GLU A 57 2.52 -2.35 -1.07
N PHE A 58 1.86 -2.48 0.08
CA PHE A 58 1.95 -3.70 0.86
C PHE A 58 1.16 -4.79 0.14
N ALA A 59 1.86 -5.80 -0.36
CA ALA A 59 1.26 -6.92 -1.06
C ALA A 59 0.67 -7.91 -0.06
N ARG A 60 1.42 -8.25 0.98
CA ARG A 60 1.08 -9.28 1.95
C ARG A 60 1.71 -9.00 3.32
N ILE A 61 1.02 -9.42 4.38
CA ILE A 61 1.52 -9.51 5.74
C ILE A 61 1.14 -10.86 6.33
N ASN A 62 2.14 -11.70 6.64
CA ASN A 62 1.95 -13.13 6.92
C ASN A 62 1.01 -13.74 5.86
N ASP A 63 -0.10 -14.36 6.23
CA ASP A 63 -0.98 -15.04 5.27
C ASP A 63 -2.09 -14.13 4.71
N ILE A 64 -2.03 -12.83 5.00
CA ILE A 64 -3.06 -11.86 4.62
C ILE A 64 -2.59 -11.09 3.40
N GLU A 65 -3.26 -11.31 2.25
CA GLU A 65 -3.12 -10.42 1.09
C GLU A 65 -3.65 -9.03 1.49
N VAL A 66 -2.86 -7.98 1.27
CA VAL A 66 -3.25 -6.61 1.64
C VAL A 66 -3.75 -5.85 0.41
N ILE A 67 -2.96 -5.81 -0.66
CA ILE A 67 -3.33 -5.21 -1.94
C ILE A 67 -3.16 -6.27 -3.03
N ASN A 68 -4.21 -6.46 -3.81
CA ASN A 68 -4.19 -7.43 -4.90
C ASN A 68 -3.38 -6.90 -6.09
N ALA A 69 -2.50 -7.74 -6.64
CA ALA A 69 -1.55 -7.33 -7.68
C ALA A 69 -2.20 -6.90 -9.00
N SER A 70 -3.33 -7.51 -9.37
CA SER A 70 -3.99 -7.25 -10.66
C SER A 70 -4.95 -6.07 -10.59
N SER A 71 -5.69 -5.96 -9.47
CA SER A 71 -6.71 -4.92 -9.31
C SER A 71 -6.19 -3.67 -8.60
N HIS A 72 -5.03 -3.73 -7.94
CA HIS A 72 -4.51 -2.68 -7.06
C HIS A 72 -5.50 -2.26 -5.95
N ARG A 73 -6.44 -3.15 -5.61
CA ARG A 73 -7.45 -2.92 -4.58
C ARG A 73 -7.03 -3.54 -3.26
N ILE A 74 -7.43 -2.88 -2.18
CA ILE A 74 -7.26 -3.39 -0.83
C ILE A 74 -8.15 -4.61 -0.66
N SER A 75 -7.59 -5.70 -0.14
CA SER A 75 -8.33 -6.93 0.07
C SER A 75 -9.39 -6.75 1.16
N ARG A 76 -10.51 -7.44 1.01
CA ARG A 76 -11.55 -7.48 2.04
C ARG A 76 -11.03 -8.03 3.37
N GLN A 77 -10.15 -9.03 3.31
CA GLN A 77 -9.53 -9.64 4.49
C GLN A 77 -8.72 -8.61 5.29
N ALA A 78 -7.92 -7.78 4.62
CA ALA A 78 -7.10 -6.76 5.29
C ALA A 78 -7.96 -5.63 5.88
N MET A 79 -9.07 -5.27 5.22
CA MET A 79 -10.05 -4.31 5.75
C MET A 79 -10.78 -4.85 6.99
N GLU A 80 -11.23 -6.11 6.96
CA GLU A 80 -11.92 -6.76 8.08
C GLU A 80 -11.02 -6.96 9.29
N ARG A 81 -9.73 -7.23 9.06
CA ARG A 81 -8.73 -7.32 10.13
C ARG A 81 -8.37 -5.95 10.72
N GLY A 82 -8.81 -4.85 10.11
CA GLY A 82 -8.56 -3.50 10.60
C GLY A 82 -7.07 -3.15 10.65
N ILE A 83 -6.25 -3.73 9.78
CA ILE A 83 -4.79 -3.48 9.73
C ILE A 83 -4.40 -2.38 8.74
N VAL A 84 -5.32 -2.00 7.86
CA VAL A 84 -5.08 -1.02 6.80
C VAL A 84 -5.51 0.37 7.27
N ARG A 85 -4.72 1.39 6.95
CA ARG A 85 -5.05 2.80 7.15
C ARG A 85 -4.72 3.57 5.88
N LEU A 86 -5.33 4.74 5.76
CA LEU A 86 -5.16 5.61 4.61
C LEU A 86 -4.51 6.93 5.05
N GLN A 87 -3.46 7.31 4.35
CA GLN A 87 -2.80 8.60 4.53
C GLN A 87 -3.23 9.56 3.42
N GLY A 88 -3.74 10.72 3.83
CA GLY A 88 -4.25 11.76 2.93
C GLY A 88 -5.78 11.72 2.76
N SER A 89 -6.30 12.65 1.96
CA SER A 89 -7.73 12.74 1.68
C SER A 89 -8.24 11.50 0.94
N VAL A 90 -9.43 11.03 1.34
CA VAL A 90 -10.18 9.93 0.69
C VAL A 90 -10.42 10.20 -0.81
N PHE A 91 -10.41 11.46 -1.23
CA PHE A 91 -10.63 11.84 -2.63
C PHE A 91 -9.33 12.07 -3.42
N SER A 92 -8.16 11.82 -2.82
CA SER A 92 -6.87 12.03 -3.48
C SER A 92 -6.47 10.82 -4.32
N ARG A 93 -6.01 11.06 -5.56
CA ARG A 93 -5.37 10.01 -6.40
C ARG A 93 -4.02 9.55 -5.86
N LYS A 94 -3.41 10.28 -4.91
CA LYS A 94 -2.12 9.95 -4.28
C LYS A 94 -2.30 9.39 -2.87
N GLN A 95 -3.46 8.79 -2.58
CA GLN A 95 -3.73 8.24 -1.26
C GLN A 95 -2.80 7.05 -1.01
N GLN A 96 -1.99 7.14 0.04
CA GLN A 96 -1.03 6.10 0.37
C GLN A 96 -1.63 5.18 1.43
N VAL A 97 -1.60 3.88 1.15
CA VAL A 97 -1.99 2.84 2.10
C VAL A 97 -0.81 2.58 3.02
N TYR A 98 -1.05 2.60 4.33
CA TYR A 98 -0.08 2.19 5.34
C TYR A 98 -0.72 1.18 6.30
N LEU A 99 0.11 0.40 6.98
CA LEU A 99 -0.37 -0.61 7.91
C LEU A 99 -0.29 -0.12 9.35
N SER A 100 -1.27 -0.48 10.17
CA SER A 100 -1.24 -0.37 11.62
C SER A 100 -1.41 -1.77 12.20
N VAL A 101 -0.35 -2.30 12.81
CA VAL A 101 -0.28 -3.70 13.22
C VAL A 101 0.15 -3.83 14.68
N PRO A 102 -0.35 -4.81 15.44
CA PRO A 102 0.14 -5.09 16.79
C PRO A 102 1.65 -5.36 16.79
N ALA A 103 2.35 -4.92 17.83
CA ALA A 103 3.79 -5.17 17.99
C ALA A 103 4.10 -6.67 18.15
N LYS A 104 4.71 -7.26 17.11
CA LYS A 104 5.25 -8.63 17.05
C LYS A 104 6.03 -8.81 15.74
N GLU A 105 6.55 -10.00 15.51
CA GLU A 105 7.14 -10.38 14.23
C GLU A 105 6.09 -10.58 13.13
N TYR A 106 6.41 -10.06 11.94
CA TYR A 106 5.68 -10.34 10.71
C TYR A 106 6.63 -10.58 9.55
N GLU A 107 6.17 -11.42 8.63
CA GLU A 107 6.66 -11.46 7.27
C GLU A 107 5.90 -10.42 6.44
N ILE A 108 6.62 -9.50 5.81
CA ILE A 108 6.06 -8.43 4.98
C ILE A 108 6.54 -8.60 3.54
N VAL A 109 5.59 -8.47 2.61
CA VAL A 109 5.89 -8.39 1.18
C VAL A 109 5.44 -7.03 0.66
N ILE A 110 6.36 -6.31 0.03
CA ILE A 110 6.14 -4.96 -0.51
C ILE A 110 6.42 -4.98 -2.00
N ARG A 111 5.52 -4.41 -2.79
CA ARG A 111 5.75 -4.11 -4.21
C ARG A 111 6.07 -2.63 -4.35
N PHE A 112 7.26 -2.33 -4.83
CA PHE A 112 7.67 -0.98 -5.19
C PHE A 112 7.51 -0.82 -6.70
N TYR A 113 6.97 0.31 -7.15
CA TYR A 113 6.76 0.63 -8.57
C TYR A 113 7.59 1.88 -8.90
N PRO A 114 8.88 1.72 -9.27
CA PRO A 114 9.76 2.85 -9.53
C PRO A 114 9.45 3.60 -10.83
N ILE A 115 8.74 2.96 -11.77
CA ILE A 115 8.49 3.49 -13.13
C ILE A 115 7.00 3.43 -13.47
N SER A 116 6.35 2.28 -13.26
CA SER A 116 4.96 2.04 -13.68
C SER A 116 4.33 0.88 -12.89
N LEU A 117 2.99 0.81 -12.85
CA LEU A 117 2.25 -0.17 -12.06
C LEU A 117 2.35 -1.62 -12.58
N ASP A 118 2.72 -1.81 -13.85
CA ASP A 118 2.98 -3.13 -14.44
C ASP A 118 4.37 -3.68 -14.08
N ARG A 119 5.27 -2.83 -13.55
CA ARG A 119 6.65 -3.19 -13.21
C ARG A 119 6.93 -3.00 -11.73
N ALA A 120 6.61 -4.03 -10.96
CA ALA A 120 6.89 -4.08 -9.53
C ALA A 120 8.27 -4.70 -9.21
N GLU A 121 8.98 -4.07 -8.28
CA GLU A 121 10.09 -4.66 -7.56
C GLU A 121 9.59 -5.21 -6.23
N THR A 122 9.62 -6.52 -6.07
CA THR A 122 9.09 -7.19 -4.88
C THR A 122 10.18 -7.36 -3.83
N PHE A 123 9.88 -6.93 -2.61
CA PHE A 123 10.76 -7.01 -1.46
C PHE A 123 10.10 -7.83 -0.34
N HIS A 124 10.84 -8.78 0.20
CA HIS A 124 10.42 -9.67 1.28
C HIS A 124 11.27 -9.40 2.51
N VAL A 125 10.63 -9.35 3.68
CA VAL A 125 11.34 -9.13 4.95
C VAL A 125 10.58 -9.75 6.11
N ILE A 126 11.30 -10.39 7.03
CA ILE A 126 10.80 -10.77 8.34
C ILE A 126 11.40 -9.82 9.36
N HIS A 127 10.56 -9.19 10.19
CA HIS A 127 11.03 -8.26 11.22
C HIS A 127 10.09 -8.22 12.42
N GLU A 128 10.68 -8.10 13.60
CA GLU A 128 9.98 -7.85 14.86
C GLU A 128 9.71 -6.35 15.06
N PHE A 129 8.44 -5.96 15.04
CA PHE A 129 8.03 -4.57 15.18
C PHE A 129 7.67 -4.23 16.63
N LYS A 130 8.16 -3.08 17.10
CA LYS A 130 7.92 -2.57 18.46
C LYS A 130 6.70 -1.65 18.51
N PRO A 131 6.01 -1.57 19.67
CA PRO A 131 4.80 -0.76 19.79
C PRO A 131 5.14 0.73 19.68
N TYR A 132 4.17 1.54 19.23
CA TYR A 132 4.28 3.01 19.13
C TYR A 132 5.30 3.54 18.11
N LEU A 133 6.00 2.66 17.38
CA LEU A 133 7.02 3.07 16.43
C LEU A 133 6.49 3.12 15.01
N ARG A 134 7.03 4.08 14.26
CA ARG A 134 6.86 4.22 12.82
C ARG A 134 8.02 3.54 12.11
N TYR A 135 7.69 2.63 11.20
CA TYR A 135 8.63 1.97 10.32
C TYR A 135 8.38 2.41 8.89
N THR A 136 9.45 2.74 8.16
CA THR A 136 9.38 3.11 6.75
C THR A 136 10.34 2.25 5.94
N PHE A 137 9.81 1.53 4.96
CA PHE A 137 10.58 0.83 3.94
C PHE A 137 10.85 1.80 2.79
N LYS A 138 12.09 2.25 2.65
CA LYS A 138 12.48 3.25 1.66
C LYS A 138 13.32 2.60 0.57
N MET A 139 12.76 2.48 -0.63
CA MET A 139 13.51 2.00 -1.80
C MET A 139 14.29 3.16 -2.45
N TYR A 140 15.53 2.90 -2.87
CA TYR A 140 16.34 3.86 -3.61
C TYR A 140 17.40 3.17 -4.46
N ARG A 141 17.93 3.87 -5.46
CA ARG A 141 19.14 3.43 -6.18
C ARG A 141 20.37 3.97 -5.46
N ASP A 142 21.31 3.09 -5.15
CA ASP A 142 22.59 3.48 -4.55
C ASP A 142 23.53 4.02 -5.63
N ARG A 143 23.48 5.34 -5.82
CA ARG A 143 24.26 6.08 -6.83
C ARG A 143 25.67 6.44 -6.33
N THR A 144 26.31 5.55 -5.59
CA THR A 144 27.71 5.75 -5.20
C THR A 144 28.56 5.83 -6.47
N SER A 145 29.33 6.92 -6.62
CA SER A 145 30.19 7.13 -7.78
C SER A 145 31.22 6.00 -7.86
N ARG A 146 31.01 5.04 -8.76
CA ARG A 146 31.95 3.95 -8.97
C ARG A 146 33.14 4.49 -9.75
N SER A 147 34.32 4.53 -9.13
CA SER A 147 35.58 4.57 -9.89
C SER A 147 35.92 3.14 -10.29
N GLY A 148 36.09 2.88 -11.59
CA GLY A 148 36.32 1.54 -12.09
C GLY A 148 36.39 1.46 -13.61
N SER A 149 36.56 0.24 -14.14
CA SER A 149 36.58 -0.03 -15.58
C SER A 149 35.27 0.40 -16.24
N LEU A 150 35.30 0.75 -17.54
CA LEU A 150 34.12 1.13 -18.33
C LEU A 150 32.96 0.13 -18.18
N LEU A 151 33.26 -1.17 -18.10
CA LEU A 151 32.27 -2.22 -17.87
C LEU A 151 31.60 -2.14 -16.48
N THR A 152 32.35 -1.69 -15.48
CA THR A 152 31.89 -1.56 -14.08
C THR A 152 31.04 -0.30 -13.86
N VAL A 153 31.35 0.79 -14.57
CA VAL A 153 30.54 2.03 -14.56
C VAL A 153 29.33 1.98 -15.49
N SER A 154 29.29 1.03 -16.43
CA SER A 154 28.13 0.79 -17.31
C SER A 154 27.02 -0.01 -16.64
N ALA A 155 27.32 -0.72 -15.55
CA ALA A 155 26.34 -1.54 -14.85
C ALA A 155 25.38 -0.63 -14.04
N PRO A 156 24.05 -0.81 -14.19
CA PRO A 156 23.06 -0.10 -13.39
C PRO A 156 23.36 -0.08 -11.89
N ASP A 157 23.04 1.05 -11.26
CA ASP A 157 23.15 1.21 -9.81
C ASP A 157 22.34 0.14 -9.07
N PRO A 158 22.85 -0.38 -7.94
CA PRO A 158 22.14 -1.36 -7.14
C PRO A 158 20.84 -0.76 -6.62
N LEU A 159 19.81 -1.59 -6.51
CA LEU A 159 18.56 -1.20 -5.88
C LEU A 159 18.60 -1.61 -4.42
N CYS A 160 18.38 -0.66 -3.52
CA CYS A 160 18.40 -0.91 -2.08
C CYS A 160 17.05 -0.56 -1.45
N VAL A 161 16.74 -1.22 -0.34
CA VAL A 161 15.61 -0.92 0.55
C VAL A 161 16.16 -0.75 1.95
N ASP A 162 15.99 0.44 2.51
CA ASP A 162 16.26 0.72 3.91
C ASP A 162 14.99 0.48 4.73
N LEU A 163 15.10 -0.30 5.81
CA LEU A 163 14.12 -0.32 6.87
C LEU A 163 14.51 0.74 7.89
N GLN A 164 13.72 1.80 7.95
CA GLN A 164 13.90 2.91 8.85
C GLN A 164 12.95 2.79 10.02
N GLN A 165 13.47 2.89 11.24
CA GLN A 165 12.70 3.07 12.45
C GLN A 165 12.74 4.54 12.82
N GLU A 166 11.59 5.21 12.80
CA GLU A 166 11.45 6.66 12.82
C GLU A 166 12.28 7.31 11.70
N GLN A 167 13.48 7.79 12.02
CA GLN A 167 14.40 8.46 11.09
C GLN A 167 15.73 7.71 10.95
N GLN A 168 15.94 6.63 11.71
CA GLN A 168 17.18 5.86 11.72
C GLN A 168 17.04 4.60 10.87
N THR A 169 17.94 4.40 9.92
CA THR A 169 18.05 3.12 9.20
C THR A 169 18.57 2.05 10.15
N ILE A 170 17.78 0.99 10.36
CA ILE A 170 18.14 -0.13 11.25
C ILE A 170 18.54 -1.39 10.48
N ARG A 171 18.06 -1.54 9.24
CA ARG A 171 18.44 -2.64 8.32
C ARG A 171 18.48 -2.11 6.90
N ARG A 172 19.41 -2.64 6.10
CA ARG A 172 19.58 -2.27 4.68
C ARG A 172 19.67 -3.53 3.85
N PHE A 173 18.93 -3.57 2.75
CA PHE A 173 18.96 -4.68 1.81
C PHE A 173 19.26 -4.16 0.43
N CYS A 174 20.19 -4.78 -0.29
CA CYS A 174 20.56 -4.35 -1.63
C CYS A 174 20.59 -5.52 -2.60
N ARG A 175 20.10 -5.25 -3.80
CA ARG A 175 20.16 -6.13 -4.96
C ARG A 175 21.09 -5.51 -5.99
N SER A 176 22.21 -6.19 -6.25
CA SER A 176 23.11 -5.82 -7.34
C SER A 176 22.49 -6.16 -8.70
N TYR A 177 22.82 -5.37 -9.72
CA TYR A 177 22.51 -5.72 -11.10
C TYR A 177 23.60 -6.64 -11.64
N ASP A 178 23.32 -7.94 -11.74
CA ASP A 178 24.22 -8.94 -12.31
C ASP A 178 23.51 -9.70 -13.44
N VAL A 179 23.84 -9.35 -14.69
CA VAL A 179 23.26 -10.00 -15.88
C VAL A 179 23.64 -11.48 -16.01
N SER A 180 24.71 -11.92 -15.37
CA SER A 180 25.20 -13.29 -15.45
C SER A 180 24.48 -14.25 -14.49
N LYS A 181 23.89 -13.72 -13.40
CA LYS A 181 23.16 -14.48 -12.38
C LYS A 181 21.64 -14.27 -12.43
N GLY A 182 21.16 -13.40 -13.33
CA GLY A 182 19.77 -12.96 -13.36
C GLY A 182 19.47 -11.87 -12.31
N LEU A 183 18.23 -11.38 -12.28
CA LEU A 183 17.78 -10.45 -11.24
C LEU A 183 17.85 -11.16 -9.88
N GLY A 184 18.89 -10.87 -9.10
CA GLY A 184 19.12 -11.51 -7.81
C GLY A 184 18.08 -11.14 -6.74
N GLU A 185 18.19 -11.72 -5.56
CA GLU A 185 17.36 -11.34 -4.41
C GLU A 185 17.96 -10.12 -3.68
N PHE A 186 17.15 -9.48 -2.83
CA PHE A 186 17.63 -8.45 -1.92
C PHE A 186 18.45 -9.09 -0.79
N ILE A 187 19.73 -8.74 -0.69
CA ILE A 187 20.63 -9.28 0.34
C ILE A 187 20.86 -8.23 1.42
N GLU A 188 20.74 -8.63 2.68
CA GLU A 188 21.01 -7.75 3.82
C GLU A 188 22.49 -7.31 3.83
N LYS A 189 22.70 -6.01 4.05
CA LYS A 189 24.00 -5.37 4.17
C LYS A 189 24.20 -4.87 5.59
N LYS A 190 25.41 -5.02 6.09
CA LYS A 190 25.82 -4.40 7.35
C LYS A 190 25.81 -2.88 7.18
N ILE A 191 25.28 -2.18 8.18
CA ILE A 191 25.23 -0.72 8.28
C ILE A 191 26.32 -0.26 9.25
#